data_AF-A0A3R8RH85-F1
#
_entry.id   AF-A0A3R8RH85-F1
#
_cell.length_a   1.000
_cell.length_b   1.000
_cell.length_c   1.000
_cell.angle_alpha   90.00
_cell.angle_beta   90.00
_cell.angle_gamma   90.00
#
_symmetry.space_group_name_H-M   'P 1'
#
loop_
_entity.id
_entity.type
_entity.pdbx_description
1 polymer ?
#
loop_
_entity_poly.entity_id
_entity_poly.type
_entity_poly.pdbx_seq_one_letter_code
_entity_poly.pdbx_strand_id
1 'polypeptide(L)'
;CQACGGFRLRAQVVGARRTAEELGRAFPAVPVRTSGREHVLDTVPGAPALVVSTPGAEPVAEGGYAAALLLDGWAMLGRPDLRAGEDALRRWIAASALVRPQEAGGTVVVVAEPTLRPVQALVRWDP
;
A
#
# COMPACT_ATOMS: atom_id res chain seq x y z
N CYS A 1 0.67 -3.36 27.56
CA CYS A 1 -0.57 -2.91 26.93
C CYS A 1 -1.66 -2.90 27.99
N GLN A 2 -2.22 -1.72 28.32
CA GLN A 2 -3.27 -1.60 29.35
C GLN A 2 -4.59 -2.29 28.95
N ALA A 3 -4.82 -2.53 27.66
CA ALA A 3 -6.01 -3.21 27.17
C ALA A 3 -5.92 -4.74 27.20
N CYS A 4 -4.72 -5.33 27.04
CA CYS A 4 -4.56 -6.79 26.95
C CYS A 4 -3.51 -7.40 27.90
N GLY A 5 -2.87 -6.61 28.76
CA GLY A 5 -1.89 -7.06 29.75
C GLY A 5 -0.51 -7.46 29.19
N GLY A 6 -0.31 -7.49 27.87
CA GLY A 6 0.96 -7.91 27.28
C GLY A 6 2.12 -6.93 27.50
N PHE A 7 3.32 -7.45 27.77
CA PHE A 7 4.56 -6.66 27.99
C PHE A 7 5.50 -6.59 26.77
N ARG A 8 5.19 -7.35 25.70
CA ARG A 8 5.98 -7.34 24.47
C ARG A 8 5.60 -6.15 23.61
N LEU A 9 6.58 -5.31 23.27
CA LEU A 9 6.45 -4.26 22.26
C LEU A 9 6.93 -4.80 20.92
N ARG A 10 6.14 -4.58 19.86
CA ARG A 10 6.54 -4.85 18.47
C ARG A 10 6.57 -3.52 17.74
N ALA A 11 7.62 -3.29 16.95
CA ALA A 11 7.64 -2.15 16.03
C ALA A 11 6.41 -2.24 15.10
N GLN A 12 5.55 -1.23 15.14
CA GLN A 12 4.35 -1.19 14.29
C GLN A 12 4.67 -0.72 12.87
N VAL A 13 5.71 0.10 12.70
CA VAL A 13 6.21 0.52 11.40
C VAL A 13 7.61 -0.07 11.22
N VAL A 14 7.72 -1.05 10.32
CA VAL A 14 8.98 -1.76 10.06
C VAL A 14 9.76 -1.12 8.89
N GLY A 15 9.12 -0.19 8.17
CA GLY A 15 9.68 0.50 7.01
C GLY A 15 9.73 -0.38 5.76
N ALA A 16 9.69 0.23 4.58
CA ALA A 16 9.61 -0.46 3.30
C ALA A 16 10.74 -1.48 3.06
N ARG A 17 11.98 -1.18 3.53
CA ARG A 17 13.14 -2.07 3.36
C ARG A 17 12.95 -3.43 4.03
N ARG A 18 12.54 -3.45 5.29
CA ARG A 18 12.35 -4.72 6.01
C ARG A 18 11.14 -5.48 5.46
N THR A 19 10.07 -4.79 5.06
CA THR A 19 8.95 -5.43 4.36
C THR A 19 9.42 -6.13 3.08
N ALA A 20 10.25 -5.47 2.27
CA ALA A 20 10.80 -6.08 1.06
C ALA A 20 11.68 -7.30 1.36
N GLU A 21 12.50 -7.25 2.41
CA GLU A 21 13.32 -8.38 2.85
C GLU A 21 12.47 -9.58 3.32
N GLU A 22 11.42 -9.35 4.10
CA GLU A 22 10.49 -10.42 4.52
C GLU A 22 9.75 -11.01 3.32
N LEU A 23 9.29 -10.17 2.39
CA LEU A 23 8.64 -10.63 1.15
C LEU A 23 9.60 -11.41 0.27
N GLY A 24 10.85 -10.98 0.12
CA GLY A 24 11.86 -11.72 -0.62
C GLY A 24 12.12 -13.11 -0.03
N ARG A 25 12.07 -13.24 1.30
CA ARG A 25 12.14 -14.54 1.97
C ARG A 25 10.90 -15.41 1.76
N ALA A 26 9.70 -14.80 1.77
CA ALA A 26 8.45 -15.52 1.56
C ALA A 26 8.23 -15.95 0.10
N PHE A 27 8.81 -15.21 -0.86
CA PHE A 27 8.64 -15.43 -2.30
C PHE A 27 9.99 -15.51 -3.02
N PRO A 28 10.81 -16.55 -2.78
CA PRO A 28 12.20 -16.61 -3.25
C PRO A 28 12.37 -16.63 -4.78
N ALA A 29 11.31 -16.97 -5.53
CA ALA A 29 11.31 -16.98 -6.99
C ALA A 29 10.67 -15.73 -7.63
N VAL A 30 10.22 -14.75 -6.83
CA VAL A 30 9.56 -13.54 -7.32
C VAL A 30 10.46 -12.32 -7.05
N PRO A 31 10.86 -11.57 -8.09
CA PRO A 31 11.60 -10.33 -7.90
C PRO A 31 10.85 -9.36 -6.99
N VAL A 32 11.52 -8.86 -5.95
CA VAL A 32 10.99 -7.81 -5.07
C VAL A 32 11.72 -6.51 -5.38
N ARG A 33 10.97 -5.49 -5.80
CA ARG A 33 11.46 -4.14 -6.11
C ARG A 33 11.00 -3.18 -5.02
N THR A 34 11.87 -2.26 -4.65
CA THR A 34 11.55 -1.16 -3.72
C THR A 34 11.49 0.15 -4.49
N SER A 35 10.49 0.98 -4.20
CA SER A 35 10.40 2.35 -4.71
C SER A 35 10.12 3.33 -3.58
N GLY A 36 10.97 4.35 -3.44
CA GLY A 36 10.92 5.34 -2.37
C GLY A 36 12.29 5.55 -1.73
N ARG A 37 12.40 6.54 -0.83
CA ARG A 37 13.61 7.01 -0.10
C ARG A 37 14.94 6.99 -0.88
N GLU A 38 15.52 5.81 -1.07
CA GLU A 38 16.82 5.59 -1.73
C GLU A 38 16.72 5.81 -3.24
N HIS A 39 15.67 5.29 -3.86
CA HIS A 39 15.45 5.42 -5.29
C HIS A 39 13.96 5.29 -5.61
N VAL A 40 13.43 6.22 -6.39
CA VAL A 40 12.06 6.16 -6.91
C VAL A 40 12.14 5.59 -8.32
N LEU A 41 11.41 4.52 -8.57
CA LEU A 41 11.26 3.93 -9.89
C LEU A 41 10.16 4.68 -10.63
N ASP A 42 10.41 5.07 -11.88
CA ASP A 42 9.36 5.68 -12.73
C ASP A 42 8.44 4.61 -13.33
N THR A 43 9.03 3.50 -13.79
CA THR A 43 8.30 2.38 -14.39
C THR A 43 8.82 1.03 -13.92
N VAL A 44 7.98 0.00 -14.09
CA VAL A 44 8.39 -1.41 -13.97
C VAL A 44 7.90 -2.21 -15.18
N PRO A 45 8.67 -3.22 -15.64
CA PRO A 45 8.24 -4.09 -16.73
C PRO A 45 6.97 -4.87 -16.38
N GLY A 46 6.21 -5.28 -17.40
CA GLY A 46 5.00 -6.11 -17.26
C GLY A 46 5.25 -7.58 -16.88
N ALA A 47 6.36 -7.86 -16.18
CA ALA A 47 6.75 -9.19 -15.74
C ALA A 47 6.36 -9.43 -14.27
N PRO A 48 6.15 -10.70 -13.84
CA PRO A 48 5.81 -11.02 -12.46
C PRO A 48 6.84 -10.47 -11.46
N ALA A 49 6.40 -9.59 -10.56
CA ALA A 49 7.22 -9.01 -9.50
C ALA A 49 6.34 -8.47 -8.37
N LEU A 50 6.92 -8.34 -7.18
CA LEU A 50 6.36 -7.57 -6.07
C LEU A 50 7.01 -6.20 -6.04
N VAL A 51 6.21 -5.14 -5.91
CA VAL A 51 6.71 -3.77 -5.78
C VAL A 51 6.29 -3.22 -4.42
N VAL A 52 7.26 -2.88 -3.59
CA VAL A 52 7.06 -2.26 -2.28
C VAL A 52 7.33 -0.77 -2.42
N SER A 53 6.26 0.02 -2.43
CA SER A 53 6.32 1.47 -2.64
C SER A 53 6.07 2.23 -1.35
N THR A 54 6.85 3.28 -1.13
CA THR A 54 6.42 4.35 -0.20
C THR A 54 5.23 5.08 -0.83
N PRO A 55 4.17 5.43 -0.08
CA PRO A 55 3.00 6.10 -0.65
C PRO A 55 3.36 7.33 -1.48
N GLY A 56 2.98 7.35 -2.76
CA GLY A 56 3.30 8.39 -3.75
C GLY A 56 4.57 8.12 -4.57
N ALA A 57 5.24 6.99 -4.38
CA ALA A 57 6.40 6.55 -5.16
C ALA A 57 6.09 5.28 -5.97
N GLU A 58 4.82 4.98 -6.22
CA GLU A 58 4.40 3.82 -7.00
C GLU A 58 4.82 4.00 -8.48
N PRO A 59 5.66 3.11 -9.05
CA PRO A 59 6.00 3.17 -10.46
C PRO A 59 4.80 2.79 -11.34
N VAL A 60 4.79 3.25 -12.59
CA VAL A 60 3.82 2.76 -13.58
C VAL A 60 4.26 1.39 -14.08
N ALA A 61 3.42 0.37 -13.91
CA ALA A 61 3.66 -0.95 -14.49
C ALA A 61 3.17 -1.01 -15.93
N GLU A 62 4.00 -1.55 -16.83
CA GLU A 62 3.57 -1.85 -18.20
C GLU A 62 2.40 -2.85 -18.17
N GLY A 63 1.26 -2.46 -18.76
CA GLY A 63 0.02 -3.24 -18.72
C GLY A 63 -0.70 -3.22 -17.36
N GLY A 64 -0.29 -2.37 -16.41
CA GLY A 64 -0.92 -2.21 -15.10
C GLY A 64 -0.67 -3.35 -14.12
N TYR A 65 -0.84 -3.06 -12.83
CA TYR A 65 -0.72 -4.05 -11.77
C TYR A 65 -1.92 -5.02 -11.77
N ALA A 66 -1.65 -6.31 -11.53
CA ALA A 66 -2.72 -7.27 -11.30
C ALA A 66 -3.45 -7.01 -9.96
N ALA A 67 -2.74 -6.47 -8.96
CA ALA A 67 -3.33 -6.08 -7.70
C ALA A 67 -2.54 -5.00 -6.97
N ALA A 68 -3.21 -4.26 -6.08
CA ALA A 68 -2.58 -3.37 -5.10
C ALA A 68 -3.01 -3.74 -3.67
N LEU A 69 -2.05 -3.67 -2.75
CA LEU A 69 -2.25 -3.85 -1.31
C LEU A 69 -1.97 -2.52 -0.60
N LEU A 70 -3.02 -1.83 -0.18
CA LEU A 70 -2.92 -0.57 0.57
C LEU A 70 -2.83 -0.90 2.06
N LEU A 71 -1.60 -1.06 2.52
CA LEU A 71 -1.27 -1.45 3.89
C LEU A 71 -1.15 -0.23 4.81
N ASP A 72 -1.21 -0.50 6.12
CA ASP A 72 -0.97 0.50 7.18
C ASP A 72 -1.85 1.75 7.06
N GLY A 73 -3.12 1.60 6.67
CA GLY A 73 -4.02 2.75 6.52
C GLY A 73 -4.18 3.57 7.80
N TRP A 74 -4.04 2.92 8.97
CA TRP A 74 -3.97 3.56 10.28
C TRP A 74 -2.85 4.61 10.39
N ALA A 75 -1.70 4.39 9.76
CA ALA A 75 -0.55 5.28 9.84
C ALA A 75 -0.78 6.57 9.05
N MET A 76 -1.53 6.49 7.95
CA MET A 76 -1.92 7.66 7.16
C MET A 76 -3.07 8.42 7.83
N LEU A 77 -4.09 7.70 8.28
CA LEU A 77 -5.31 8.27 8.88
C LEU A 77 -5.10 8.79 10.32
N GLY A 78 -4.14 8.24 11.06
CA GLY A 78 -3.84 8.62 12.43
C GLY A 78 -2.92 9.84 12.56
N ARG A 79 -2.53 10.48 11.44
CA ARG A 79 -1.72 11.70 11.48
C ARG A 79 -2.52 12.82 12.17
N PRO A 80 -1.90 13.64 13.03
CA PRO A 80 -2.56 14.79 13.66
C PRO A 80 -2.67 15.95 12.66
N ASP A 81 -3.39 15.73 11.58
CA ASP A 81 -3.59 16.64 10.46
C ASP A 81 -5.08 16.60 10.07
N LEU A 82 -5.72 17.77 9.91
CA LEU A 82 -7.13 17.86 9.55
C LEU A 82 -7.42 17.23 8.17
N ARG A 83 -6.42 17.21 7.28
CA ARG A 83 -6.51 16.64 5.94
C ARG A 83 -5.99 15.21 5.84
N ALA A 84 -5.65 14.56 6.96
CA ALA A 84 -5.14 13.19 6.95
C ALA A 84 -6.06 12.22 6.18
N GLY A 85 -7.38 12.38 6.31
CA GLY A 85 -8.37 11.58 5.57
C GLY A 85 -8.36 11.85 4.06
N GLU A 86 -8.35 13.11 3.65
CA GLU A 86 -8.32 13.54 2.24
C GLU A 86 -7.01 13.11 1.57
N ASP A 87 -5.88 13.31 2.24
CA ASP A 87 -4.56 12.93 1.74
C ASP A 87 -4.41 11.42 1.62
N ALA A 88 -4.95 10.67 2.59
CA ALA A 88 -4.99 9.21 2.51
C ALA A 88 -5.81 8.74 1.31
N LEU A 89 -7.04 9.24 1.16
CA LEU A 89 -7.90 8.90 0.03
C LEU A 89 -7.25 9.24 -1.31
N ARG A 90 -6.68 10.45 -1.46
CA ARG A 90 -5.97 10.88 -2.67
C ARG A 90 -4.86 9.89 -3.04
N ARG A 91 -4.02 9.50 -2.08
CA ARG A 91 -2.90 8.56 -2.32
C ARG A 91 -3.40 7.15 -2.64
N TRP A 92 -4.45 6.69 -1.98
CA TRP A 92 -5.04 5.39 -2.24
C TRP A 92 -5.69 5.30 -3.61
N ILE A 93 -6.42 6.33 -4.04
CA ILE A 93 -7.00 6.40 -5.39
C ILE A 93 -5.88 6.43 -6.44
N ALA A 94 -4.84 7.24 -6.22
CA ALA A 94 -3.70 7.30 -7.14
C ALA A 94 -3.02 5.94 -7.32
N ALA A 95 -2.75 5.22 -6.22
CA ALA A 95 -2.18 3.88 -6.28
C ALA A 95 -3.15 2.86 -6.91
N SER A 96 -4.45 2.97 -6.62
CA SER A 96 -5.49 2.10 -7.17
C SER A 96 -5.64 2.26 -8.68
N ALA A 97 -5.45 3.47 -9.20
CA ALA A 97 -5.51 3.76 -10.64
C ALA A 97 -4.38 3.10 -11.45
N LEU A 98 -3.31 2.62 -10.80
CA LEU A 98 -2.24 1.85 -11.44
C LEU A 98 -2.61 0.36 -11.62
N VAL A 99 -3.69 -0.09 -10.97
CA VAL A 99 -4.19 -1.45 -11.08
C VAL A 99 -5.03 -1.57 -12.35
N ARG A 100 -4.96 -2.75 -12.98
CA ARG A 100 -5.79 -3.09 -14.14
C ARG A 100 -7.27 -2.87 -13.82
N PRO A 101 -8.10 -2.58 -14.83
CA PRO A 101 -9.55 -2.59 -14.65
C PRO A 101 -10.07 -3.94 -14.13
N GLN A 102 -11.25 -3.92 -13.51
CA GLN A 102 -11.87 -5.11 -12.95
C GLN A 102 -12.18 -6.15 -14.03
N GLU A 103 -12.59 -5.72 -15.22
CA GLU A 103 -12.81 -6.61 -16.38
C GLU A 103 -11.54 -7.33 -16.85
N ALA A 104 -10.36 -6.82 -16.49
CA ALA A 104 -9.06 -7.42 -16.73
C ALA A 104 -8.50 -8.13 -15.47
N GLY A 105 -9.33 -8.34 -14.44
CA GLY A 105 -9.00 -9.09 -13.22
C GLY A 105 -8.24 -8.29 -12.16
N GLY A 106 -8.16 -6.96 -12.28
CA GLY A 106 -7.48 -6.12 -11.30
C GLY A 106 -8.16 -6.11 -9.93
N THR A 107 -7.38 -6.14 -8.85
CA THR A 107 -7.89 -6.16 -7.47
C THR A 107 -7.17 -5.15 -6.57
N VAL A 108 -7.93 -4.34 -5.83
CA VAL A 108 -7.38 -3.47 -4.78
C VAL A 108 -7.86 -3.97 -3.43
N VAL A 109 -6.94 -4.13 -2.48
CA VAL A 109 -7.25 -4.46 -1.08
C VAL A 109 -6.75 -3.33 -0.20
N VAL A 110 -7.63 -2.81 0.66
CA VAL A 110 -7.29 -1.82 1.69
C VAL A 110 -7.35 -2.44 3.07
N VAL A 111 -6.29 -2.24 3.87
CA VAL A 111 -6.22 -2.70 5.26
C VAL A 111 -6.34 -1.48 6.19
N ALA A 112 -7.57 -1.17 6.58
CA ALA A 112 -7.93 -0.05 7.44
C ALA A 112 -9.27 -0.32 8.17
N GLU A 113 -9.65 0.53 9.12
CA GLU A 113 -10.95 0.46 9.79
C GLU A 113 -12.09 0.68 8.76
N PRO A 114 -12.92 -0.34 8.47
CA PRO A 114 -13.84 -0.32 7.35
C PRO A 114 -14.92 0.74 7.44
N THR A 115 -15.26 1.21 8.64
CA THR A 115 -16.33 2.21 8.83
C THR A 115 -15.90 3.66 8.56
N LEU A 116 -14.60 3.92 8.34
CA LEU A 116 -14.10 5.26 8.10
C LEU A 116 -14.52 5.80 6.73
N ARG A 117 -14.86 7.10 6.68
CA ARG A 117 -15.29 7.78 5.45
C ARG A 117 -14.30 7.62 4.28
N PRO A 118 -12.98 7.84 4.44
CA PRO A 118 -12.02 7.63 3.35
C PRO A 118 -11.99 6.19 2.83
N VAL A 119 -12.22 5.20 3.69
CA VAL A 119 -12.24 3.77 3.29
C VAL A 119 -13.52 3.48 2.50
N GLN A 120 -14.67 3.99 2.96
CA GLN A 120 -15.94 3.84 2.24
C GLN A 120 -15.92 4.54 0.88
N ALA A 121 -15.35 5.74 0.80
CA ALA A 121 -15.17 6.47 -0.46
C ALA A 121 -14.33 5.68 -1.46
N LEU A 122 -13.22 5.09 -1.02
CA LEU A 122 -12.38 4.23 -1.87
C LEU A 122 -13.13 2.98 -2.34
N VAL A 123 -13.79 2.25 -1.44
CA VAL A 123 -14.49 0.99 -1.75
C VAL A 123 -15.64 1.20 -2.72
N ARG A 124 -16.35 2.33 -2.62
CA ARG A 124 -17.46 2.68 -3.50
C ARG A 124 -17.02 3.41 -4.78
N TRP A 125 -15.74 3.77 -4.85
CA TRP A 125 -15.20 4.65 -5.90
C TRP A 125 -15.99 5.98 -6.02
N ASP A 126 -16.27 6.59 -4.86
CA ASP A 126 -17.09 7.80 -4.68
C ASP A 126 -16.33 8.81 -3.79
N PRO A 127 -15.34 9.53 -4.36
CA PRO A 127 -14.43 10.42 -3.62
C PRO A 127 -15.02 11.76 -3.20
#